data_AF-A0A844ZJG6-F1
#
_entry.id   AF-A0A844ZJG6-F1
#
_cell.length_a   1.000
_cell.length_b   1.000
_cell.length_c   1.000
_cell.angle_alpha   90.00
_cell.angle_beta   90.00
_cell.angle_gamma   90.00
#
_symmetry.space_group_name_H-M   'P 1'
#
loop_
_entity.id
_entity.type
_entity.pdbx_description
1 polymer ?
#
loop_
_entity_poly.entity_id
_entity_poly.type
_entity_poly.pdbx_seq_one_letter_code
_entity_poly.pdbx_strand_id
1 'polypeptide(L)'
;MKKLMLTTAASLATVALATPASALVEIDGGEIVLEEEDGTETGVFAATVDEIDNFSATFTFTLDESGVLSGSASTTTVQIGSMTDVDFTSIFLNGEEFTLFEGPFGFNEFGAIAELPAVAGLQTLVVNGISRGNGSFAGTISFAPTAAVPEPGTWALLLLGFAAVGFSMRRSKPAVRESRVRYNFA
;
A
#
# COMPACT_ATOMS: atom_id res chain seq x y z
N MET A 1 -26.66 85.12 2.06
CA MET A 1 -26.15 84.30 0.94
C MET A 1 -25.49 83.07 1.52
N LYS A 2 -26.20 81.93 1.51
CA LYS A 2 -25.75 80.65 2.09
C LYS A 2 -24.81 79.97 1.09
N LYS A 3 -23.56 79.69 1.49
CA LYS A 3 -22.60 78.94 0.67
C LYS A 3 -22.72 77.46 1.01
N LEU A 4 -23.20 76.67 0.06
CA LEU A 4 -23.31 75.21 0.14
C LEU A 4 -21.95 74.64 -0.30
N MET A 5 -21.21 74.01 0.63
CA MET A 5 -19.99 73.27 0.30
C MET A 5 -20.33 71.81 0.08
N LEU A 6 -20.05 71.32 -1.13
CA LEU A 6 -20.22 69.93 -1.54
C LEU A 6 -18.85 69.24 -1.41
N THR A 7 -18.71 68.36 -0.42
CA THR A 7 -17.51 67.52 -0.25
C THR A 7 -17.75 66.17 -0.91
N THR A 8 -17.12 65.93 -2.05
CA THR A 8 -17.09 64.64 -2.74
C THR A 8 -16.07 63.73 -2.06
N ALA A 9 -16.53 62.63 -1.46
CA ALA A 9 -15.67 61.57 -0.97
C ALA A 9 -15.30 60.63 -2.13
N ALA A 10 -14.00 60.48 -2.41
CA ALA A 10 -13.50 59.50 -3.36
C ALA A 10 -13.19 58.19 -2.62
N SER A 11 -13.97 57.14 -2.85
CA SER A 11 -13.67 55.79 -2.38
C SER A 11 -12.64 55.13 -3.31
N LEU A 12 -11.44 54.84 -2.80
CA LEU A 12 -10.48 53.96 -3.47
C LEU A 12 -11.03 52.52 -3.44
N ALA A 13 -11.34 51.95 -4.61
CA ALA A 13 -11.59 50.52 -4.75
C ALA A 13 -10.26 49.79 -4.91
N THR A 14 -9.81 49.07 -3.89
CA THR A 14 -8.69 48.13 -4.00
C THR A 14 -9.17 46.88 -4.74
N VAL A 15 -8.70 46.70 -5.98
CA VAL A 15 -8.89 45.45 -6.72
C VAL A 15 -7.94 44.42 -6.12
N ALA A 16 -8.48 43.43 -5.41
CA ALA A 16 -7.72 42.26 -5.01
C ALA A 16 -7.42 41.43 -6.26
N LEU A 17 -6.16 41.43 -6.70
CA LEU A 17 -5.68 40.51 -7.72
C LEU A 17 -5.64 39.12 -7.09
N ALA A 18 -6.57 38.24 -7.46
CA ALA A 18 -6.46 36.82 -7.14
C ALA A 18 -5.22 36.28 -7.87
N THR A 19 -4.22 35.79 -7.12
CA THR A 19 -3.12 35.03 -7.71
C THR A 19 -3.71 33.76 -8.32
N PRO A 20 -3.40 33.41 -9.59
CA PRO A 20 -3.84 32.15 -10.15
C PRO A 20 -3.23 31.02 -9.32
N ALA A 21 -4.06 30.06 -8.88
CA ALA A 21 -3.57 28.81 -8.33
C ALA A 21 -2.96 28.01 -9.49
N SER A 22 -1.67 27.69 -9.42
CA SER A 22 -1.04 26.74 -10.34
C SER A 22 -1.75 25.39 -10.22
N ALA A 23 -2.09 24.78 -11.34
CA ALA A 23 -2.80 23.50 -11.36
C ALA A 23 -1.79 22.36 -11.15
N LEU A 24 -2.04 21.50 -10.16
CA LEU A 24 -1.30 20.26 -9.96
C LEU A 24 -1.49 19.32 -11.15
N VAL A 25 -0.41 18.70 -11.64
CA VAL A 25 -0.50 17.66 -12.67
C VAL A 25 -0.87 16.33 -12.01
N GLU A 26 -2.03 15.77 -12.36
CA GLU A 26 -2.43 14.44 -11.90
C GLU A 26 -2.00 13.37 -12.92
N ILE A 27 -1.30 12.35 -12.43
CA ILE A 27 -0.82 11.23 -13.23
C ILE A 27 -1.52 9.97 -12.74
N ASP A 28 -2.22 9.30 -13.64
CA ASP A 28 -2.67 7.93 -13.43
C ASP A 28 -1.49 6.99 -13.69
N GLY A 29 -0.86 6.52 -12.61
CA GLY A 29 0.27 5.60 -12.65
C GLY A 29 -0.16 4.15 -12.95
N GLY A 30 -1.46 3.86 -12.93
CA GLY A 30 -2.02 2.55 -13.21
C GLY A 30 -1.87 1.55 -12.07
N GLU A 31 -2.05 0.28 -12.42
CA GLU A 31 -2.06 -0.84 -11.49
C GLU A 31 -0.64 -1.41 -11.30
N ILE A 32 -0.22 -1.58 -10.04
CA ILE A 32 0.96 -2.35 -9.66
C ILE A 32 0.53 -3.81 -9.56
N VAL A 33 1.05 -4.64 -10.45
CA VAL A 33 0.86 -6.09 -10.38
C VAL A 33 1.83 -6.67 -9.36
N LEU A 34 1.30 -7.35 -8.35
CA LEU A 34 2.11 -8.09 -7.38
C LEU A 34 2.27 -9.54 -7.85
N GLU A 35 3.51 -10.00 -7.93
CA GLU A 35 3.85 -11.38 -8.25
C GLU A 35 4.18 -12.14 -6.96
N GLU A 36 3.53 -13.29 -6.75
CA GLU A 36 3.76 -14.15 -5.60
C GLU A 36 4.95 -15.09 -5.85
N GLU A 37 5.91 -15.10 -4.92
CA GLU A 37 6.99 -16.08 -4.85
C GLU A 37 7.30 -16.40 -3.37
N ASP A 38 7.40 -17.69 -3.05
CA ASP A 38 7.72 -18.21 -1.71
C ASP A 38 6.86 -17.63 -0.55
N GLY A 39 5.59 -17.34 -0.82
CA GLY A 39 4.64 -16.82 0.16
C GLY A 39 4.81 -15.33 0.49
N THR A 40 5.52 -14.60 -0.37
CA THR A 40 5.58 -13.14 -0.38
C THR A 40 5.19 -12.63 -1.76
N GLU A 41 4.72 -11.40 -1.83
CA GLU A 41 4.33 -10.77 -3.09
C GLU A 41 5.18 -9.53 -3.32
N THR A 42 5.62 -9.29 -4.56
CA THR A 42 6.38 -8.08 -4.92
C THR A 42 5.92 -7.54 -6.27
N GLY A 43 5.83 -6.21 -6.37
CA GLY A 43 5.52 -5.52 -7.60
C GLY A 43 6.43 -4.32 -7.82
N VAL A 44 6.45 -3.85 -9.06
CA VAL A 44 7.23 -2.69 -9.50
C VAL A 44 6.32 -1.61 -10.06
N PHE A 45 6.71 -0.36 -9.90
CA PHE A 45 6.03 0.78 -10.49
C PHE A 45 7.04 1.78 -11.05
N ALA A 46 6.63 2.55 -12.06
CA ALA A 46 7.41 3.63 -12.63
C ALA A 46 6.51 4.63 -13.35
N ALA A 47 6.94 5.89 -13.41
CA ALA A 47 6.32 6.90 -14.25
C ALA A 47 7.35 7.92 -14.76
N THR A 48 6.99 8.56 -15.87
CA THR A 48 7.65 9.77 -16.39
C THR A 48 6.73 10.97 -16.21
N VAL A 49 7.29 12.14 -15.96
CA VAL A 49 6.57 13.41 -15.77
C VAL A 49 7.12 14.42 -16.77
N ASP A 50 6.37 14.66 -17.84
CA ASP A 50 6.79 15.48 -18.98
C ASP A 50 6.51 16.97 -18.78
N GLU A 51 5.72 17.32 -17.78
CA GLU A 51 5.38 18.69 -17.43
C GLU A 51 6.37 19.31 -16.44
N ILE A 52 6.63 20.61 -16.60
CA ILE A 52 7.40 21.42 -15.65
C ILE A 52 6.43 21.98 -14.59
N ASP A 53 6.04 21.16 -13.62
CA ASP A 53 5.17 21.58 -12.52
C ASP A 53 5.27 20.60 -11.33
N ASN A 54 4.49 20.89 -10.29
CA ASN A 54 4.14 19.94 -9.25
C ASN A 54 3.27 18.83 -9.86
N PHE A 55 3.52 17.59 -9.46
CA PHE A 55 2.72 16.45 -9.86
C PHE A 55 2.26 15.63 -8.66
N SER A 56 1.18 14.86 -8.88
CA SER A 56 0.71 13.80 -8.02
C SER A 56 0.41 12.57 -8.87
N ALA A 57 1.20 11.51 -8.68
CA ALA A 57 1.04 10.25 -9.38
C ALA A 57 0.39 9.23 -8.45
N THR A 58 -0.73 8.65 -8.87
CA THR A 58 -1.47 7.64 -8.10
C THR A 58 -1.33 6.28 -8.75
N PHE A 59 -0.92 5.29 -7.97
CA PHE A 59 -0.89 3.88 -8.34
C PHE A 59 -1.79 3.08 -7.41
N THR A 60 -2.34 1.98 -7.92
CA THR A 60 -3.20 1.09 -7.12
C THR A 60 -2.74 -0.36 -7.22
N PHE A 61 -3.02 -1.15 -6.19
CA PHE A 61 -2.87 -2.59 -6.22
C PHE A 61 -3.84 -3.23 -5.25
N THR A 62 -4.10 -4.53 -5.40
CA THR A 62 -5.01 -5.26 -4.51
C THR A 62 -4.24 -6.28 -3.70
N LEU A 63 -4.60 -6.39 -2.42
CA LEU A 63 -4.16 -7.47 -1.56
C LEU A 63 -5.31 -8.44 -1.33
N ASP A 64 -5.07 -9.73 -1.55
CA ASP A 64 -6.08 -10.76 -1.29
C ASP A 64 -6.19 -11.09 0.20
N GLU A 65 -5.13 -10.84 0.97
CA GLU A 65 -5.03 -11.12 2.40
C GLU A 65 -4.56 -9.91 3.20
N SER A 66 -4.72 -9.97 4.52
CA SER A 66 -4.11 -8.98 5.42
C SER A 66 -2.67 -9.38 5.72
N GLY A 67 -1.81 -8.40 5.96
CA GLY A 67 -0.39 -8.67 6.18
C GLY A 67 0.41 -7.40 6.46
N VAL A 68 1.65 -7.41 5.99
CA VAL A 68 2.61 -6.31 6.19
C VAL A 68 3.17 -5.87 4.86
N LEU A 69 3.12 -4.56 4.60
CA LEU A 69 3.66 -3.89 3.44
C LEU A 69 5.01 -3.23 3.74
N SER A 70 5.85 -3.19 2.71
CA SER A 70 6.95 -2.26 2.59
C SER A 70 6.98 -1.67 1.20
N GLY A 71 7.62 -0.52 1.06
CA GLY A 71 7.74 0.17 -0.20
C GLY A 71 9.02 0.96 -0.29
N SER A 72 9.53 1.08 -1.50
CA SER A 72 10.64 1.97 -1.82
C SER A 72 10.39 2.68 -3.13
N ALA A 73 10.92 3.90 -3.26
CA ALA A 73 10.87 4.69 -4.47
C ALA A 73 12.19 5.45 -4.65
N SER A 74 12.59 5.70 -5.89
CA SER A 74 13.75 6.50 -6.22
C SER A 74 13.55 7.32 -7.49
N THR A 75 14.16 8.50 -7.53
CA THR A 75 14.35 9.30 -8.74
C THR A 75 15.72 9.02 -9.37
N THR A 76 15.94 9.48 -10.59
CA THR A 76 17.29 9.62 -11.12
C THR A 76 17.37 10.84 -12.03
N THR A 77 18.50 11.56 -11.99
CA THR A 77 18.74 12.71 -12.87
C THR A 77 20.12 12.66 -13.50
N VAL A 78 20.23 13.19 -14.73
CA VAL A 78 21.53 13.39 -15.38
C VAL A 78 22.30 14.54 -14.73
N GLN A 79 21.59 15.58 -14.31
CA GLN A 79 22.13 16.76 -13.65
C GLN A 79 21.05 17.48 -12.84
N ILE A 80 21.42 18.00 -11.67
CA ILE A 80 20.55 18.85 -10.84
C ILE A 80 20.08 20.06 -11.64
N GLY A 81 18.79 20.34 -11.60
CA GLY A 81 18.17 21.44 -12.35
C GLY A 81 17.90 21.12 -13.84
N SER A 82 18.28 19.94 -14.34
CA SER A 82 18.00 19.54 -15.73
C SER A 82 16.55 19.08 -15.91
N MET A 83 16.13 18.81 -17.15
CA MET A 83 14.75 18.34 -17.42
C MET A 83 14.44 16.99 -16.76
N THR A 84 15.46 16.16 -16.49
CA THR A 84 15.29 14.86 -15.82
C THR A 84 15.20 14.96 -14.30
N ASP A 85 15.37 16.16 -13.75
CA ASP A 85 15.39 16.41 -12.32
C ASP A 85 13.97 16.33 -11.75
N VAL A 86 13.79 15.48 -10.74
CA VAL A 86 12.53 15.30 -10.02
C VAL A 86 12.85 15.45 -8.54
N ASP A 87 12.13 16.33 -7.85
CA ASP A 87 12.24 16.43 -6.41
C ASP A 87 11.02 15.75 -5.78
N PHE A 88 11.19 14.68 -5.01
CA PHE A 88 10.09 14.15 -4.21
C PHE A 88 9.69 15.14 -3.12
N THR A 89 8.41 15.46 -3.01
CA THR A 89 7.88 16.28 -1.91
C THR A 89 7.23 15.44 -0.82
N SER A 90 6.61 14.32 -1.18
CA SER A 90 6.01 13.35 -0.25
C SER A 90 5.63 12.08 -1.01
N ILE A 91 5.64 10.93 -0.32
CA ILE A 91 5.10 9.68 -0.86
C ILE A 91 4.22 9.06 0.21
N PHE A 92 3.01 8.64 -0.16
CA PHE A 92 2.05 8.03 0.77
C PHE A 92 1.66 6.64 0.29
N LEU A 93 1.67 5.66 1.18
CA LEU A 93 1.06 4.35 0.98
C LEU A 93 -0.11 4.20 1.94
N ASN A 94 -1.33 4.14 1.41
CA ASN A 94 -2.57 4.14 2.17
C ASN A 94 -2.72 5.32 3.16
N GLY A 95 -2.12 6.46 2.81
CA GLY A 95 -2.10 7.66 3.66
C GLY A 95 -0.95 7.71 4.67
N GLU A 96 -0.14 6.66 4.78
CA GLU A 96 1.08 6.65 5.61
C GLU A 96 2.28 7.12 4.81
N GLU A 97 3.04 8.07 5.36
CA GLU A 97 4.10 8.77 4.65
C GLU A 97 5.43 7.99 4.66
N PHE A 98 6.13 7.99 3.52
CA PHE A 98 7.48 7.45 3.43
C PHE A 98 8.46 8.38 4.12
N THR A 99 9.53 7.80 4.69
CA THR A 99 10.70 8.60 5.03
C THR A 99 11.49 8.91 3.75
N LEU A 100 11.71 10.19 3.46
CA LEU A 100 12.49 10.63 2.30
C LEU A 100 13.96 10.89 2.67
N PHE A 101 14.85 10.57 1.73
CA PHE A 101 16.29 10.77 1.81
C PHE A 101 16.78 11.39 0.51
N GLU A 102 17.70 12.34 0.62
CA GLU A 102 18.43 12.86 -0.53
C GLU A 102 19.75 12.10 -0.68
N GLY A 103 20.02 11.67 -1.90
CA GLY A 103 21.29 11.10 -2.31
C GLY A 103 22.40 12.17 -2.35
N PRO A 104 23.65 11.76 -2.63
CA PRO A 104 24.77 12.68 -2.67
C PRO A 104 24.49 13.87 -3.58
N PHE A 105 24.60 15.08 -3.02
CA PHE A 105 24.38 16.34 -3.71
C PHE A 105 22.97 16.56 -4.29
N GLY A 106 21.97 15.71 -4.00
CA GLY A 106 20.61 15.84 -4.53
C GLY A 106 20.44 15.37 -5.98
N PHE A 107 21.23 14.38 -6.43
CA PHE A 107 21.07 13.77 -7.76
C PHE A 107 20.01 12.67 -7.82
N ASN A 108 19.64 12.13 -6.67
CA ASN A 108 18.66 11.06 -6.57
C ASN A 108 18.00 11.22 -5.21
N GLU A 109 16.69 11.05 -5.16
CA GLU A 109 15.92 11.06 -3.94
C GLU A 109 15.41 9.64 -3.74
N PHE A 110 15.32 9.23 -2.48
CA PHE A 110 14.84 7.92 -2.09
C PHE A 110 13.71 8.09 -1.10
N GLY A 111 12.65 7.31 -1.24
CA GLY A 111 11.61 7.17 -0.24
C GLY A 111 11.54 5.72 0.22
N ALA A 112 11.33 5.49 1.50
CA ALA A 112 11.06 4.15 2.01
C ALA A 112 10.04 4.14 3.16
N ILE A 113 9.26 3.07 3.21
CA ILE A 113 8.44 2.68 4.35
C ILE A 113 8.57 1.17 4.56
N ALA A 114 8.51 0.72 5.80
CA ALA A 114 8.57 -0.70 6.13
C ALA A 114 7.63 -1.01 7.29
N GLU A 115 7.29 -2.29 7.41
CA GLU A 115 6.46 -2.83 8.51
C GLU A 115 5.07 -2.17 8.61
N LEU A 116 4.51 -1.71 7.48
CA LEU A 116 3.19 -1.09 7.44
C LEU A 116 2.10 -2.17 7.49
N PRO A 117 1.26 -2.26 8.54
CA PRO A 117 0.15 -3.20 8.56
C PRO A 117 -0.86 -2.87 7.46
N ALA A 118 -1.31 -3.89 6.73
CA ALA A 118 -2.26 -3.75 5.65
C ALA A 118 -3.40 -4.76 5.78
N VAL A 119 -4.59 -4.33 5.37
CA VAL A 119 -5.78 -5.18 5.29
C VAL A 119 -6.03 -5.54 3.84
N ALA A 120 -6.58 -6.73 3.60
CA ALA A 120 -7.03 -7.16 2.28
C ALA A 120 -7.93 -6.09 1.60
N GLY A 121 -7.78 -5.93 0.29
CA GLY A 121 -8.51 -4.99 -0.53
C GLY A 121 -7.61 -4.06 -1.35
N LEU A 122 -8.21 -3.00 -1.88
CA LEU A 122 -7.53 -1.99 -2.69
C LEU A 122 -6.59 -1.15 -1.82
N GLN A 123 -5.33 -1.08 -2.26
CA GLN A 123 -4.29 -0.23 -1.71
C GLN A 123 -3.98 0.92 -2.69
N THR A 124 -3.45 2.00 -2.16
CA THR A 124 -3.13 3.20 -2.97
C THR A 124 -1.77 3.75 -2.59
N LEU A 125 -0.93 3.94 -3.60
CA LEU A 125 0.35 4.64 -3.50
C LEU A 125 0.22 5.99 -4.20
N VAL A 126 0.57 7.07 -3.52
CA VAL A 126 0.57 8.43 -4.07
C VAL A 126 1.97 9.00 -3.98
N VAL A 127 2.58 9.33 -5.11
CA VAL A 127 3.90 9.96 -5.22
C VAL A 127 3.71 11.41 -5.63
N ASN A 128 4.12 12.34 -4.78
CA ASN A 128 4.08 13.77 -5.10
C ASN A 128 5.50 14.31 -5.25
N GLY A 129 5.66 15.23 -6.20
CA GLY A 129 6.95 15.87 -6.42
C GLY A 129 6.87 17.06 -7.36
N ILE A 130 8.04 17.55 -7.73
CA ILE A 130 8.22 18.63 -8.70
C ILE A 130 9.06 18.07 -9.85
N SER A 131 8.53 18.13 -11.06
CA SER A 131 9.28 17.76 -12.28
C SER A 131 9.76 19.00 -13.01
N ARG A 132 10.87 18.84 -13.76
CA ARG A 132 11.40 19.84 -14.69
C ARG A 132 11.16 19.49 -16.16
N GLY A 133 10.24 18.56 -16.44
CA GLY A 133 9.64 18.34 -17.76
C GLY A 133 10.04 17.07 -18.52
N ASN A 134 10.89 16.21 -17.96
CA ASN A 134 11.15 14.85 -18.44
C ASN A 134 11.69 14.00 -17.28
N GLY A 135 11.09 14.22 -16.11
CA GLY A 135 11.48 13.57 -14.88
C GLY A 135 11.05 12.12 -14.86
N SER A 136 11.75 11.25 -14.15
CA SER A 136 11.27 9.88 -13.93
C SER A 136 11.56 9.38 -12.52
N PHE A 137 10.70 8.49 -12.06
CA PHE A 137 10.87 7.77 -10.82
C PHE A 137 10.34 6.35 -10.96
N ALA A 138 10.84 5.46 -10.10
CA ALA A 138 10.42 4.08 -10.04
C ALA A 138 10.58 3.53 -8.63
N GLY A 139 10.01 2.37 -8.36
CA GLY A 139 10.09 1.75 -7.06
C GLY A 139 9.51 0.34 -7.01
N THR A 140 9.49 -0.20 -5.80
CA THR A 140 8.95 -1.52 -5.51
C THR A 140 7.98 -1.46 -4.33
N ILE A 141 6.99 -2.34 -4.37
CA ILE A 141 6.13 -2.68 -3.22
C ILE A 141 6.38 -4.15 -2.91
N SER A 142 6.56 -4.47 -1.63
CA SER A 142 6.64 -5.85 -1.17
C SER A 142 5.61 -6.08 -0.08
N PHE A 143 5.01 -7.26 -0.09
CA PHE A 143 3.95 -7.66 0.81
C PHE A 143 4.24 -9.05 1.37
N ALA A 144 4.07 -9.19 2.68
CA ALA A 144 4.08 -10.48 3.36
C ALA A 144 2.69 -10.71 3.97
N PRO A 145 1.88 -11.62 3.40
CA PRO A 145 0.62 -12.06 4.02
C PRO A 145 0.88 -12.56 5.44
N THR A 146 0.07 -12.12 6.40
CA THR A 146 0.04 -12.80 7.69
C THR A 146 -0.76 -14.06 7.50
N ALA A 147 -0.07 -15.19 7.33
CA ALA A 147 -0.69 -16.50 7.12
C ALA A 147 -1.89 -16.66 8.06
N ALA A 148 -3.04 -17.03 7.49
CA ALA A 148 -4.25 -17.27 8.25
C ALA A 148 -3.95 -18.28 9.37
N VAL A 149 -3.82 -17.80 10.61
CA VAL A 149 -3.74 -18.67 11.77
C VAL A 149 -5.05 -19.46 11.78
N PRO A 150 -5.03 -20.81 11.77
CA PRO A 150 -6.26 -21.56 11.74
C PRO A 150 -7.13 -21.10 12.91
N GLU A 151 -8.35 -20.68 12.59
CA GLU A 151 -9.22 -20.11 13.62
C GLU A 151 -9.41 -21.13 14.76
N PRO A 152 -9.68 -20.67 15.99
CA PRO A 152 -9.97 -21.58 17.11
C PRO A 152 -11.04 -22.64 16.78
N GLY A 153 -11.98 -22.31 15.88
CA GLY A 153 -12.96 -23.26 15.34
C GLY A 153 -12.35 -24.40 14.54
N THR A 154 -11.36 -24.12 13.68
CA THR A 154 -10.63 -25.13 12.91
C THR A 154 -9.86 -26.08 13.83
N TRP A 155 -9.21 -25.53 14.87
CA TRP A 155 -8.57 -26.35 15.90
C TRP A 155 -9.57 -27.21 16.66
N ALA A 156 -10.71 -26.62 17.04
CA ALA A 156 -11.77 -27.35 17.74
C ALA A 156 -12.35 -28.48 16.88
N LEU A 157 -12.59 -28.26 15.60
CA LEU A 157 -13.09 -29.28 14.67
C LEU A 157 -12.07 -30.39 14.43
N LEU A 158 -10.78 -30.04 14.29
CA LEU A 158 -9.69 -31.00 14.19
C LEU A 158 -9.61 -31.88 15.45
N LEU A 159 -9.61 -31.27 16.63
CA LEU A 159 -9.61 -31.97 17.91
C LEU A 159 -10.86 -32.84 18.09
N LEU A 160 -12.03 -32.33 17.69
CA LEU A 160 -13.30 -33.07 17.72
C LEU A 160 -13.25 -34.27 16.77
N GLY A 161 -12.67 -34.12 15.58
CA GLY A 161 -12.43 -35.22 14.65
C GLY A 161 -11.55 -36.31 15.25
N PHE A 162 -10.43 -35.94 15.87
CA PHE A 162 -9.57 -36.88 16.58
C PHE A 162 -10.28 -37.55 17.76
N ALA A 163 -11.06 -36.80 18.54
CA ALA A 163 -11.85 -37.34 19.64
C ALA A 163 -12.89 -38.36 19.17
N ALA A 164 -13.59 -38.08 18.06
CA ALA A 164 -14.56 -38.98 17.47
C ALA A 164 -13.92 -40.30 16.99
N VAL A 165 -12.78 -40.22 16.30
CA VAL A 165 -12.03 -41.41 15.85
C VAL A 165 -11.57 -42.23 17.05
N GLY A 166 -10.93 -41.60 18.04
CA GLY A 166 -10.47 -42.28 19.26
C GLY A 166 -11.62 -42.96 20.03
N PHE A 167 -12.77 -42.31 20.12
CA PHE A 167 -13.97 -42.88 20.74
C PHE A 167 -14.48 -44.12 19.98
N SER A 168 -14.50 -44.07 18.65
CA SER A 168 -14.95 -45.19 17.82
C SER A 168 -14.05 -46.43 17.99
N MET A 169 -12.73 -46.25 18.07
CA MET A 169 -11.78 -47.34 18.31
C MET A 169 -11.97 -47.95 19.71
N ARG A 170 -12.23 -47.13 20.73
CA ARG A 170 -12.45 -47.61 22.10
C ARG A 170 -13.73 -48.43 22.24
N ARG A 171 -14.80 -48.05 21.54
CA ARG A 171 -16.08 -48.78 21.55
C ARG A 171 -15.99 -50.11 20.79
N SER A 172 -15.11 -50.22 19.80
CA SER A 172 -15.02 -51.36 18.90
C SER A 172 -14.21 -52.54 19.43
N LYS A 173 -13.96 -52.65 20.75
CA LYS A 173 -13.31 -53.84 21.31
C LYS A 173 -14.21 -55.06 21.05
N PRO A 174 -13.79 -56.04 20.22
CA PRO A 174 -14.55 -57.26 20.05
C PRO A 174 -14.58 -57.95 21.42
N ALA A 175 -15.76 -58.30 21.92
CA ALA A 175 -15.86 -59.24 23.01
C ALA A 175 -15.09 -60.49 22.56
N VAL A 176 -14.00 -60.82 23.27
CA VAL A 176 -13.23 -62.04 23.02
C VAL A 176 -14.24 -63.18 23.13
N ARG A 177 -14.67 -63.69 21.98
CA ARG A 177 -15.65 -64.74 21.90
C ARG A 177 -14.88 -65.99 22.27
N GLU A 178 -14.89 -66.37 23.55
CA GLU A 178 -14.34 -67.65 24.00
C GLU A 178 -15.06 -68.75 23.22
N SER A 179 -14.38 -69.31 22.22
CA SER A 179 -14.81 -70.53 21.55
C SER A 179 -14.65 -71.67 22.55
N ARG A 180 -15.69 -71.93 23.34
CA ARG A 180 -15.75 -73.14 24.17
C ARG A 180 -15.85 -74.36 23.25
N VAL A 181 -14.70 -74.93 22.92
CA VAL A 181 -14.60 -76.22 22.23
C VAL A 181 -15.10 -77.29 23.21
N ARG A 182 -16.24 -77.92 22.88
CA ARG A 182 -16.72 -79.08 23.62
C ARG A 182 -16.03 -80.33 23.07
N TYR A 183 -15.18 -80.95 23.88
CA TYR A 183 -14.66 -82.28 23.57
C TYR A 183 -15.70 -83.32 24.00
N ASN A 184 -16.26 -84.04 23.02
CA ASN A 184 -17.00 -85.27 23.27
C ASN A 184 -16.00 -86.42 23.28
N PHE A 185 -15.86 -87.10 24.42
CA PHE A 185 -15.14 -88.35 24.51
C PHE A 185 -16.15 -89.49 24.33
N ALA A 186 -15.84 -90.40 23.40
CA ALA A 186 -16.55 -91.63 23.12
C ALA A 186 -15.92 -92.80 23.89
#